data_AF-A0AAP0B3Q1-F1
#
_entry.id   AF-A0AAP0B3Q1-F1
#
_cell.length_a   1.000
_cell.length_b   1.000
_cell.length_c   1.000
_cell.angle_alpha   90.00
_cell.angle_beta   90.00
_cell.angle_gamma   90.00
#
_symmetry.space_group_name_H-M   'P 1'
#
loop_
_entity.id
_entity.type
_entity.pdbx_description
1 polymer ?
#
loop_
_entity_poly.entity_id
_entity_poly.type
_entity_poly.pdbx_seq_one_letter_code
_entity_poly.pdbx_strand_id
1 'polypeptide(L)'
;MTGFLQQAELQEKGMSEAVMNGFFPKWWVFVYRELVVEFTMCDRWFASVSASTQLIRLFVHSSTSSPAKKQESLSPECCRKRVLYSIKAG
;
A
#
# COMPACT_ATOMS: atom_id res chain seq x y z
N MET A 1 -3.93 15.68 -8.76
CA MET A 1 -2.60 15.14 -8.37
C MET A 1 -1.52 16.14 -8.81
N THR A 2 -1.34 17.22 -8.07
CA THR A 2 -0.36 18.28 -8.36
C THR A 2 0.54 18.45 -7.14
N GLY A 3 1.86 18.53 -7.32
CA GLY A 3 2.83 18.70 -6.21
C GLY A 3 3.82 17.55 -6.00
N PHE A 4 3.68 16.41 -6.71
CA PHE A 4 4.63 15.28 -6.62
C PHE A 4 6.05 15.68 -7.02
N LEU A 5 6.17 16.47 -8.10
CA LEU A 5 7.43 17.02 -8.59
C LEU A 5 8.15 17.85 -7.52
N GLN A 6 7.43 18.78 -6.89
CA GLN A 6 8.00 19.66 -5.87
C GLN A 6 8.46 18.87 -4.65
N GLN A 7 7.67 17.88 -4.22
CA GLN A 7 8.03 17.06 -3.07
C GLN A 7 9.23 16.15 -3.36
N ALA A 8 9.34 15.60 -4.57
CA ALA A 8 10.46 14.75 -4.97
C ALA A 8 11.79 15.53 -4.96
N GLU A 9 11.79 16.75 -5.53
CA GLU A 9 12.98 17.62 -5.53
C GLU A 9 13.41 18.05 -4.11
N LEU A 10 12.46 18.14 -3.17
CA LEU A 10 12.77 18.41 -1.77
C LEU A 10 13.42 17.21 -1.06
N GLN A 11 13.14 15.98 -1.49
CA GLN A 11 13.77 14.78 -0.94
C GLN A 11 15.16 14.55 -1.51
N GLU A 12 15.30 14.61 -2.83
CA GLU A 12 16.56 14.42 -3.54
C GLU A 12 16.55 15.20 -4.86
N LYS A 13 17.63 15.95 -5.12
CA LYS A 13 17.75 16.76 -6.32
C LYS A 13 17.78 15.87 -7.57
N GLY A 14 16.90 16.13 -8.53
CA GLY A 14 16.78 15.34 -9.76
C GLY A 14 15.84 14.13 -9.65
N MET A 15 15.22 13.89 -8.49
CA MET A 15 14.27 12.78 -8.31
C MET A 15 12.92 13.05 -9.00
N SER A 16 12.67 14.28 -9.44
CA SER A 16 11.48 14.64 -10.24
C SER A 16 11.34 13.81 -11.52
N GLU A 17 12.44 13.57 -12.22
CA GLU A 17 12.44 12.83 -13.49
C GLU A 17 12.02 11.37 -13.26
N ALA A 18 12.55 10.74 -12.21
CA ALA A 18 12.20 9.37 -11.86
C ALA A 18 10.73 9.22 -11.45
N VAL A 19 10.17 10.17 -10.69
CA VAL A 19 8.78 10.13 -10.23
C VAL A 19 7.77 10.32 -11.37
N MET A 20 8.11 11.13 -12.38
CA MET A 20 7.22 11.37 -13.52
C MET A 20 7.32 10.33 -14.63
N ASN A 21 8.32 9.44 -14.57
CA ASN A 21 8.46 8.37 -15.54
C ASN A 21 7.46 7.23 -15.27
N GLY A 22 6.62 6.96 -16.27
CA GLY A 22 5.68 5.84 -16.24
C GLY A 22 6.39 4.49 -16.41
N PHE A 23 5.94 3.49 -15.65
CA PHE A 23 6.44 2.12 -15.79
C PHE A 23 5.69 1.36 -16.88
N PHE A 24 6.41 0.76 -17.83
CA PHE A 24 5.84 -0.05 -18.91
C PHE A 24 6.01 -1.56 -18.62
N PRO A 25 4.98 -2.24 -18.09
CA PRO A 25 5.10 -3.63 -17.61
C PRO A 25 5.32 -4.65 -18.73
N LYS A 26 4.95 -4.33 -19.98
CA LYS A 26 5.03 -5.24 -21.14
C LYS A 26 6.44 -5.77 -21.43
N TRP A 27 7.48 -4.99 -21.10
CA TRP A 27 8.86 -5.34 -21.42
C TRP A 27 9.68 -5.83 -20.22
N TRP A 28 9.26 -5.50 -18.99
CA TRP A 28 10.07 -5.74 -17.78
C TRP A 28 9.48 -6.77 -16.82
N VAL A 29 8.20 -7.13 -16.96
CA VAL A 29 7.50 -7.99 -15.99
C VAL A 29 6.64 -9.07 -16.66
N PHE A 30 7.30 -10.00 -17.34
CA PHE A 30 6.63 -11.08 -18.09
C PHE A 30 5.71 -11.95 -17.22
N VAL A 31 6.11 -12.29 -15.99
CA VAL A 31 5.31 -13.15 -15.10
C VAL A 31 3.98 -12.49 -14.71
N TYR A 32 3.99 -11.19 -14.41
CA TYR A 32 2.77 -10.49 -14.04
C TYR A 32 1.80 -10.37 -15.22
N ARG A 33 2.31 -10.26 -16.46
CA ARG A 33 1.46 -10.26 -17.65
C ARG A 33 0.63 -11.54 -17.74
N GLU A 34 1.25 -12.70 -17.55
CA GLU A 34 0.54 -13.98 -17.60
C GLU A 34 -0.49 -14.09 -16.46
N LEU A 35 -0.15 -13.62 -15.25
CA LEU A 35 -1.08 -13.61 -14.11
C LEU A 35 -2.29 -12.69 -14.32
N VAL A 36 -2.13 -11.56 -15.01
CA VAL A 36 -3.24 -10.65 -15.34
C VAL A 36 -4.21 -11.27 -16.36
N VAL A 37 -3.71 -12.15 -17.23
CA VAL A 37 -4.55 -12.86 -18.22
C VAL A 37 -5.35 -13.98 -17.55
N GLU A 38 -4.75 -14.67 -16.59
CA GLU A 38 -5.37 -15.82 -15.92
C GLU A 38 -6.32 -15.43 -14.75
N PHE A 39 -6.06 -14.29 -14.08
CA PHE A 39 -6.78 -13.88 -12.88
C PHE A 39 -7.40 -12.48 -12.98
N THR A 40 -8.38 -12.22 -12.11
CA THR A 40 -8.96 -10.88 -11.97
C THR A 40 -8.00 -9.95 -11.23
N MET A 41 -7.78 -8.76 -11.79
CA MET A 41 -6.91 -7.72 -11.21
C MET A 41 -7.74 -6.57 -10.66
N CYS A 42 -7.33 -6.05 -9.51
CA CYS A 42 -7.90 -4.86 -8.90
C CYS A 42 -7.04 -3.63 -9.22
N ASP A 43 -7.38 -2.90 -10.29
CA ASP A 43 -6.62 -1.72 -10.73
C ASP A 43 -6.72 -0.50 -9.80
N ARG A 44 -7.67 -0.52 -8.85
CA ARG A 44 -7.97 0.58 -7.93
C ARG A 44 -7.83 0.17 -6.47
N TRP A 45 -6.75 -0.53 -6.15
CA TRP A 45 -6.37 -0.80 -4.77
C TRP A 45 -5.60 0.38 -4.18
N PHE A 46 -6.16 1.05 -3.18
CA PHE A 46 -5.49 2.13 -2.45
C PHE A 46 -5.11 1.68 -1.05
N ALA A 47 -3.94 2.10 -0.57
CA ALA A 47 -3.59 1.95 0.83
C ALA A 47 -4.59 2.75 1.68
N SER A 48 -5.00 2.20 2.83
CA SER A 48 -5.94 2.86 3.74
C SER A 48 -5.37 4.12 4.40
N VAL A 49 -4.06 4.16 4.58
CA VAL A 49 -3.32 5.30 5.13
C VAL A 49 -2.04 5.47 4.32
N SER A 50 -1.71 6.72 3.97
CA SER A 50 -0.43 7.10 3.37
C SER A 50 0.67 7.01 4.43
N ALA A 51 1.16 5.80 4.68
CA ALA A 51 2.04 5.48 5.79
C ALA A 51 3.16 4.49 5.39
N SER A 52 4.09 4.22 6.30
CA SER A 52 5.19 3.29 6.05
C SER A 52 4.72 1.87 5.74
N THR A 53 5.60 1.06 5.14
CA THR A 53 5.36 -0.35 4.80
C THR A 53 4.88 -1.18 6.01
N GLN A 54 5.34 -0.85 7.22
CA GLN A 54 4.93 -1.54 8.44
C GLN A 54 3.45 -1.31 8.76
N LEU A 55 2.96 -0.07 8.59
CA LEU A 55 1.57 0.29 8.88
C LEU A 55 0.61 -0.29 7.84
N ILE A 56 1.00 -0.29 6.56
CA ILE A 56 0.19 -0.90 5.50
C ILE A 56 0.10 -2.42 5.70
N ARG A 57 1.19 -3.09 6.10
CA ARG A 57 1.16 -4.53 6.45
C ARG A 57 0.24 -4.82 7.64
N LEU A 58 0.27 -3.98 8.67
CA LEU A 58 -0.63 -4.12 9.81
C LEU A 58 -2.09 -3.98 9.37
N PHE A 59 -2.41 -3.00 8.52
CA PHE A 59 -3.76 -2.79 8.01
C PHE A 59 -4.30 -4.01 7.24
N VAL A 60 -3.48 -4.62 6.37
CA VAL A 60 -3.88 -5.82 5.62
C VAL A 60 -4.28 -6.96 6.57
N HIS A 61 -3.59 -7.10 7.70
CA HIS A 61 -3.89 -8.16 8.67
C HIS A 61 -4.99 -7.80 9.67
N SER A 62 -5.11 -6.54 10.06
CA SER A 62 -6.04 -6.12 11.12
C SER A 62 -7.34 -5.53 10.59
N SER A 63 -7.43 -5.22 9.30
CA SER A 63 -8.51 -4.43 8.68
C SER A 63 -8.84 -3.12 9.42
N THR A 64 -7.92 -2.63 10.26
CA THR A 64 -8.10 -1.42 11.05
C THR A 64 -6.96 -0.45 10.77
N SER A 65 -7.30 0.77 10.38
CA SER A 65 -6.35 1.88 10.20
C SER A 65 -5.99 2.52 11.55
N SER A 66 -5.94 1.72 12.62
CA SER A 66 -5.77 2.21 13.98
C SER A 66 -4.39 2.87 14.09
N PRO A 67 -4.26 4.01 14.79
CA PRO A 67 -2.99 4.69 14.93
C PRO A 67 -2.09 3.83 15.81
N ALA A 68 -1.34 2.92 15.20
CA ALA A 68 0.02 2.72 15.65
C ALA A 68 0.70 4.08 15.41
N LYS A 69 0.59 4.96 16.40
CA LYS A 69 1.38 6.18 16.50
C LYS A 69 2.81 5.79 16.14
N LYS A 70 3.52 6.69 15.45
CA LYS A 70 4.98 6.62 15.24
C LYS A 70 5.59 5.80 16.38
N GLN A 71 6.33 4.74 16.05
CA GLN A 71 6.91 3.80 16.99
C GLN A 71 7.59 4.53 18.16
N GLU A 72 6.78 4.81 19.17
CA GLU A 72 7.10 5.53 20.39
C GLU A 72 6.11 4.92 21.38
N SER A 73 6.69 4.02 22.17
CA SER A 73 6.21 3.47 23.43
C SER A 73 4.77 3.86 23.81
N LEU A 74 3.86 2.88 23.93
CA LEU A 74 3.03 2.67 25.13
C LEU A 74 1.94 1.59 24.95
N SER A 75 1.98 0.64 25.90
CA SER A 75 0.91 -0.19 26.49
C SER A 75 0.21 -1.32 25.68
N PRO A 76 0.25 -2.59 26.18
CA PRO A 76 -0.38 -3.75 25.57
C PRO A 76 -1.78 -4.05 26.16
N GLU A 77 -2.82 -3.30 25.80
CA GLU A 77 -4.18 -3.59 26.34
C GLU A 77 -5.33 -3.59 25.31
N CYS A 78 -5.10 -3.32 24.01
CA CYS A 78 -6.24 -3.09 23.10
C CYS A 78 -6.63 -4.26 22.17
N CYS A 79 -5.75 -5.19 21.82
CA CYS A 79 -6.02 -6.16 20.73
C CYS A 79 -6.62 -7.50 21.21
N ARG A 80 -7.71 -7.47 21.99
CA ARG A 80 -8.46 -8.68 22.35
C ARG A 80 -9.96 -8.58 22.09
N LYS A 81 -10.40 -8.17 20.89
CA LYS A 81 -11.78 -8.42 20.44
C LYS A 81 -11.86 -8.80 18.95
N ARG A 82 -11.82 -10.12 18.73
CA ARG A 82 -12.70 -10.93 17.86
C ARG A 82 -13.41 -10.20 16.72
N VAL A 83 -13.11 -10.58 15.47
CA VAL A 83 -14.13 -10.74 14.43
C VAL A 83 -13.73 -11.89 13.47
N LEU A 84 -14.44 -13.01 13.58
CA LEU A 84 -14.60 -14.02 12.55
C LEU A 84 -15.66 -13.49 11.56
N TYR A 85 -15.33 -13.33 10.28
CA TYR A 85 -16.31 -13.33 9.18
C TYR A 85 -15.74 -14.24 8.08
N SER A 86 -16.21 -15.48 8.00
CA SER A 86 -17.38 -15.90 7.19
C SER A 86 -17.04 -16.01 5.70
N ILE A 87 -16.20 -16.99 5.35
CA ILE A 87 -16.19 -17.57 4.00
C ILE A 87 -17.35 -18.57 3.94
N LYS A 88 -18.53 -18.07 3.59
CA LYS A 88 -19.67 -18.84 3.07
C LYS A 88 -20.74 -17.86 2.60
N ALA A 89 -20.81 -17.65 1.29
CA ALA A 89 -22.02 -17.41 0.49
C ALA A 89 -21.61 -16.70 -0.82
N GLY A 90 -21.85 -17.36 -1.94
CA GLY A 90 -21.62 -16.86 -3.30
C GLY A 90 -21.01 -17.94 -4.16
#